data_AF-A0A9Q1QW13-F1
#
_entry.id   AF-A0A9Q1QW13-F1
#
_cell.length_a   1.000
_cell.length_b   1.000
_cell.length_c   1.000
_cell.angle_alpha   90.00
_cell.angle_beta   90.00
_cell.angle_gamma   90.00
#
_symmetry.space_group_name_H-M   'P 1'
#
loop_
_entity.id
_entity.type
_entity.pdbx_description
1 polymer ?
#
loop_
_entity_poly.entity_id
_entity_poly.type
_entity_poly.pdbx_seq_one_letter_code
_entity_poly.pdbx_strand_id
1 'polypeptide(L)'
;MNVIKVETCTYINKGPVITTTPLVIFLERVQESALRTYGQKGFDTKLFVDMSLRHDLSETIEAFNKLSRTVNGSISVNDLDGFIGKYLGGPDEDLDKKTASKLPNICEKREFYRDLASAAESGWDFSSRWMRNESDLTTTTTTSIVPVDLNKFLLKMELDIAFLANIIGESSLVARFTEASQNREKAMNSIFWNAEMGQWLDYWLANSNTSEVDIYKWEDLHQNKKSFASNFVPLWTELFRSDKITTQKVVQSLRSSGLLQPAGIAMTLSNTGQQWDFPNGWPPLKHIIIEGFARSGLEEARALPKDIAVRWIRTNYVAYKKTGAMYEKYDVTKCGAAGGGGVYVAQTGFGWANGVVLALLEEFGWPEDLKIDCY
;
A
#
# COMPACT_ATOMS: atom_id res chain seq x y z
N MET A 1 6.22 -48.64 -6.29
CA MET A 1 5.89 -47.41 -7.03
C MET A 1 5.23 -46.45 -6.07
N ASN A 2 5.96 -45.44 -5.60
CA ASN A 2 5.37 -44.39 -4.76
C ASN A 2 4.61 -43.42 -5.67
N VAL A 3 3.28 -43.47 -5.60
CA VAL A 3 2.40 -42.50 -6.23
C VAL A 3 2.59 -41.17 -5.50
N ILE A 4 3.27 -40.23 -6.14
CA ILE A 4 3.34 -38.84 -5.69
C ILE A 4 1.91 -38.29 -5.83
N LYS A 5 1.18 -38.13 -4.72
CA LYS A 5 -0.05 -37.34 -4.71
C LYS A 5 0.33 -35.91 -5.11
N VAL A 6 -0.17 -35.47 -6.26
CA VAL A 6 -0.15 -34.05 -6.63
C VAL A 6 -1.19 -33.37 -5.74
N GLU A 7 -0.76 -32.52 -4.82
CA GLU A 7 -1.68 -31.64 -4.08
C GLU A 7 -2.32 -30.66 -5.07
N THR A 8 -3.52 -31.00 -5.57
CA THR A 8 -4.31 -30.11 -6.41
C THR A 8 -5.16 -29.20 -5.52
N CYS A 9 -4.85 -27.91 -5.43
CA CYS A 9 -5.74 -26.93 -4.79
C CYS A 9 -6.93 -26.66 -5.73
N THR A 10 -8.07 -27.35 -5.54
CA THR A 10 -9.33 -26.99 -6.21
C THR A 10 -9.90 -25.73 -5.57
N TYR A 11 -9.91 -24.61 -6.30
CA TYR A 11 -10.63 -23.39 -5.90
C TYR A 11 -11.81 -23.17 -6.84
N ILE A 12 -13.00 -22.92 -6.27
CA ILE A 12 -14.18 -22.48 -7.01
C ILE A 12 -14.06 -20.96 -7.16
N ASN A 13 -13.74 -20.52 -8.38
CA ASN A 13 -13.65 -19.11 -8.75
C ASN A 13 -14.99 -18.41 -8.52
N LYS A 14 -15.05 -17.43 -7.60
CA LYS A 14 -16.25 -16.65 -7.26
C LYS A 14 -16.03 -15.13 -7.40
N GLY A 15 -15.26 -14.67 -8.38
CA GLY A 15 -15.03 -13.22 -8.62
C GLY A 15 -15.32 -12.79 -10.07
N PRO A 16 -15.89 -11.59 -10.32
CA PRO A 16 -16.20 -11.09 -11.65
C PRO A 16 -14.99 -10.33 -12.24
N VAL A 17 -13.82 -10.97 -12.30
CA VAL A 17 -12.61 -10.32 -12.84
C VAL A 17 -12.66 -10.35 -14.37
N ILE A 18 -12.72 -9.17 -15.00
CA ILE A 18 -12.64 -8.97 -16.45
C ILE A 18 -11.16 -8.77 -16.85
N THR A 19 -10.82 -9.23 -18.06
CA THR A 19 -9.46 -9.39 -18.63
C THR A 19 -8.56 -8.15 -18.60
N THR A 20 -7.28 -8.44 -18.42
CA THR A 20 -6.13 -7.60 -18.05
C THR A 20 -5.48 -6.86 -19.24
N THR A 21 -4.49 -6.00 -18.96
CA THR A 21 -3.78 -5.15 -19.93
C THR A 21 -2.92 -5.96 -20.94
N PRO A 22 -2.50 -5.38 -22.09
CA PRO A 22 -1.68 -6.08 -23.10
C PRO A 22 -0.39 -6.71 -22.57
N LEU A 23 0.23 -6.11 -21.54
CA LEU A 23 1.40 -6.66 -20.87
C LEU A 23 1.07 -7.96 -20.13
N VAL A 24 -0.04 -7.98 -19.39
CA VAL A 24 -0.46 -9.17 -18.64
C VAL A 24 -0.82 -10.30 -19.58
N ILE A 25 -1.55 -10.02 -20.66
CA ILE A 25 -1.84 -11.00 -21.73
C ILE A 25 -0.53 -11.58 -22.31
N PHE A 26 0.50 -10.74 -22.48
CA PHE A 26 1.79 -11.20 -22.95
C PHE A 26 2.51 -12.08 -21.92
N LEU A 27 2.57 -11.65 -20.66
CA LEU A 27 3.20 -12.40 -19.57
C LEU A 27 2.51 -13.76 -19.33
N GLU A 28 1.18 -13.83 -19.46
CA GLU A 28 0.42 -15.09 -19.45
C GLU A 28 0.86 -16.05 -20.57
N ARG A 29 1.13 -15.54 -21.78
CA ARG A 29 1.63 -16.35 -22.92
C ARG A 29 3.06 -16.86 -22.70
N VAL A 30 3.91 -16.04 -22.06
CA VAL A 30 5.26 -16.46 -21.65
C VAL A 30 5.14 -17.55 -20.59
N GLN A 31 4.29 -17.34 -19.59
CA GLN A 31 4.00 -18.28 -18.50
C GLN A 31 3.49 -19.63 -19.03
N GLU A 32 2.55 -19.63 -19.97
CA GLU A 32 2.03 -20.85 -20.60
C GLU A 32 3.13 -21.59 -21.39
N SER A 33 3.96 -20.85 -22.14
CA SER A 33 5.06 -21.44 -22.90
C SER A 33 6.14 -22.02 -21.99
N ALA A 34 6.42 -21.37 -20.86
CA ALA A 34 7.32 -21.86 -19.83
C ALA A 34 6.79 -23.14 -19.16
N LEU A 35 5.49 -23.22 -18.85
CA LEU A 35 4.89 -24.45 -18.32
C LEU A 35 5.04 -25.63 -19.28
N ARG A 36 4.83 -25.41 -20.58
CA ARG A 36 5.00 -26.44 -21.63
C ARG A 36 6.47 -26.84 -21.84
N THR A 37 7.39 -25.90 -21.62
CA THR A 37 8.83 -26.08 -21.89
C THR A 37 9.56 -26.73 -20.72
N TYR A 38 9.36 -26.25 -19.49
CA TYR A 38 10.02 -26.76 -18.30
C TYR A 38 9.26 -27.92 -17.63
N GLY A 39 7.98 -28.10 -17.98
CA GLY A 39 7.09 -29.06 -17.35
C GLY A 39 6.75 -28.70 -15.90
N GLN A 40 5.79 -29.41 -15.30
CA GLN A 40 5.23 -29.09 -13.98
C GLN A 40 6.27 -29.08 -12.83
N LYS A 41 7.41 -29.75 -12.99
CA LYS A 41 8.46 -29.83 -11.95
C LYS A 41 9.54 -28.75 -12.09
N GLY A 42 9.70 -28.14 -13.26
CA GLY A 42 10.72 -27.11 -13.54
C GLY A 42 10.14 -25.72 -13.70
N PHE A 43 8.83 -25.56 -13.53
CA PHE A 43 8.10 -24.33 -13.81
C PHE A 43 7.69 -23.61 -12.53
N ASP A 44 8.17 -22.37 -12.36
CA ASP A 44 7.76 -21.46 -11.28
C ASP A 44 6.62 -20.55 -11.76
N THR A 45 5.42 -20.76 -11.21
CA THR A 45 4.23 -19.99 -11.58
C THR A 45 4.34 -18.50 -11.24
N LYS A 46 5.17 -18.11 -10.26
CA LYS A 46 5.32 -16.72 -9.82
C LYS A 46 6.36 -15.96 -10.64
N LEU A 47 7.37 -16.65 -11.16
CA LEU A 47 8.44 -16.03 -11.93
C LEU A 47 7.93 -15.18 -13.09
N PHE A 48 6.88 -15.63 -13.78
CA PHE A 48 6.45 -15.06 -15.07
C PHE A 48 5.39 -13.96 -14.98
N VAL A 49 4.80 -13.71 -13.81
CA VAL A 49 3.73 -12.71 -13.64
C VAL A 49 4.25 -11.32 -13.27
N ASP A 50 5.43 -11.25 -12.65
CA ASP A 50 6.05 -10.02 -12.14
C ASP A 50 7.34 -9.65 -12.89
N MET A 51 7.53 -10.18 -14.11
CA MET A 51 8.71 -9.85 -14.90
C MET A 51 8.60 -8.44 -15.45
N SER A 52 9.59 -7.60 -15.12
CA SER A 52 9.78 -6.33 -15.82
C SER A 52 10.28 -6.58 -17.24
N LEU A 53 9.96 -5.69 -18.17
CA LEU A 53 10.53 -5.75 -19.51
C LEU A 53 11.87 -5.00 -19.54
N ARG A 54 12.87 -5.55 -20.23
CA ARG A 54 14.13 -4.85 -20.53
C ARG A 54 14.03 -3.98 -21.78
N HIS A 55 12.98 -4.20 -22.58
CA HIS A 55 12.72 -3.59 -23.88
C HIS A 55 11.24 -3.21 -24.02
N ASP A 56 10.88 -2.49 -25.07
CA ASP A 56 9.48 -2.16 -25.35
C ASP A 56 8.63 -3.43 -25.53
N LEU A 57 7.36 -3.35 -25.13
CA LEU A 57 6.42 -4.49 -25.17
C LEU A 57 6.26 -5.05 -26.60
N SER A 58 6.18 -4.18 -27.61
CA SER A 58 6.05 -4.61 -29.02
C SER A 58 7.28 -5.38 -29.51
N GLU A 59 8.48 -4.90 -29.18
CA GLU A 59 9.75 -5.56 -29.53
C GLU A 59 9.85 -6.92 -28.82
N THR A 60 9.50 -6.95 -27.53
CA THR A 60 9.55 -8.15 -26.70
C THR A 60 8.56 -9.22 -27.19
N ILE A 61 7.34 -8.83 -27.58
CA ILE A 61 6.35 -9.73 -28.20
C ILE A 61 6.87 -10.28 -29.53
N GLU A 62 7.47 -9.44 -30.37
CA GLU A 62 7.99 -9.88 -31.67
C GLU A 62 9.13 -10.88 -31.50
N ALA A 63 10.05 -10.60 -30.56
CA ALA A 63 11.14 -11.50 -30.22
C ALA A 63 10.62 -12.85 -29.67
N PHE A 64 9.60 -12.83 -28.81
CA PHE A 64 8.98 -14.05 -28.28
C PHE A 64 8.30 -14.89 -29.36
N ASN A 65 7.62 -14.24 -30.32
CA ASN A 65 6.95 -14.92 -31.42
C ASN A 65 7.93 -15.58 -32.41
N LYS A 66 9.19 -15.11 -32.47
CA LYS A 66 10.25 -15.69 -33.32
C LYS A 66 10.90 -16.96 -32.74
N LEU A 67 10.60 -17.31 -31.49
CA LEU A 67 11.15 -18.52 -30.87
C LEU A 67 10.61 -19.78 -31.55
N SER A 68 11.52 -20.70 -31.89
CA SER A 68 11.17 -21.95 -32.55
C SER A 68 10.37 -22.85 -31.61
N ARG A 69 9.27 -23.43 -32.11
CA ARG A 69 8.38 -24.29 -31.33
C ARG A 69 8.34 -25.71 -31.90
N THR A 70 8.26 -26.67 -31.01
CA THR A 70 8.03 -28.09 -31.33
C THR A 70 6.58 -28.31 -31.78
N VAL A 71 6.28 -29.51 -32.29
CA VAL A 71 4.92 -29.92 -32.72
C VAL A 71 3.89 -29.83 -31.59
N ASN A 72 4.35 -30.01 -30.35
CA ASN A 72 3.60 -29.90 -29.10
C ASN A 72 3.60 -28.45 -28.53
N GLY A 73 4.14 -27.49 -29.26
CA GLY A 73 4.11 -26.06 -28.94
C GLY A 73 5.10 -25.61 -27.87
N SER A 74 5.99 -26.50 -27.40
CA SER A 74 7.07 -26.15 -26.45
C SER A 74 8.21 -25.44 -27.17
N ILE A 75 8.90 -24.56 -26.45
CA ILE A 75 10.16 -23.94 -26.88
C ILE A 75 11.30 -24.80 -26.31
N SER A 76 12.51 -24.75 -26.88
CA SER A 76 13.65 -25.37 -26.20
C SER A 76 13.97 -24.62 -24.90
N VAL A 77 14.43 -25.33 -23.87
CA VAL A 77 14.83 -24.72 -22.58
C VAL A 77 15.85 -23.60 -22.82
N ASN A 78 16.88 -23.87 -23.63
CA ASN A 78 17.93 -22.89 -23.94
C ASN A 78 17.41 -21.63 -24.64
N ASP A 79 16.48 -21.77 -25.60
CA ASP A 79 15.94 -20.62 -26.32
C ASP A 79 15.03 -19.78 -25.44
N LEU A 80 14.25 -20.43 -24.57
CA LEU A 80 13.37 -19.74 -23.63
C LEU A 80 14.17 -19.04 -22.52
N ASP A 81 15.18 -19.69 -21.95
CA ASP A 81 16.09 -19.10 -20.97
C ASP A 81 16.86 -17.92 -21.58
N GLY A 82 17.34 -18.07 -22.82
CA GLY A 82 18.00 -17.00 -23.56
C GLY A 82 17.09 -15.82 -23.85
N PHE A 83 15.82 -16.07 -24.19
CA PHE A 83 14.81 -15.03 -24.34
C PHE A 83 14.56 -14.29 -23.01
N ILE A 84 14.32 -15.03 -21.93
CA ILE A 84 14.06 -14.47 -20.60
C ILE A 84 15.23 -13.59 -20.17
N GLY A 85 16.47 -14.09 -20.22
CA GLY A 85 17.65 -13.35 -19.78
C GLY A 85 17.91 -12.08 -20.59
N LYS A 86 17.52 -12.06 -21.87
CA LYS A 86 17.73 -10.92 -22.76
C LYS A 86 16.62 -9.88 -22.69
N TYR A 87 15.35 -10.30 -22.64
CA TYR A 87 14.21 -9.40 -22.81
C TYR A 87 13.40 -9.16 -21.52
N LEU A 88 13.58 -9.99 -20.49
CA LEU A 88 12.85 -9.89 -19.24
C LEU A 88 13.81 -9.63 -18.07
N GLY A 89 13.42 -8.75 -17.15
CA GLY A 89 14.07 -8.58 -15.86
C GLY A 89 13.68 -9.71 -14.91
N GLY A 90 14.54 -9.99 -13.92
CA GLY A 90 14.13 -10.83 -12.80
C GLY A 90 13.05 -10.11 -11.99
N PRO A 91 12.12 -10.82 -11.33
CA PRO A 91 11.48 -10.31 -10.12
C PRO A 91 12.59 -9.92 -9.14
N ASP A 92 12.39 -8.98 -8.22
CA ASP A 92 13.29 -8.85 -7.06
C ASP A 92 13.27 -10.18 -6.28
N GLU A 93 14.20 -11.09 -6.59
CA GLU A 93 13.91 -12.54 -6.61
C GLU A 93 14.15 -13.29 -5.30
N ASP A 94 14.81 -12.68 -4.31
CA ASP A 94 15.30 -13.46 -3.16
C ASP A 94 14.39 -13.46 -1.94
N LEU A 95 13.63 -12.40 -1.66
CA LEU A 95 12.88 -12.33 -0.40
C LEU A 95 11.62 -13.19 -0.44
N ASP A 96 10.84 -13.11 -1.52
CA ASP A 96 9.54 -13.77 -1.61
C ASP A 96 9.68 -15.29 -1.67
N LYS A 97 10.62 -15.80 -2.47
CA LYS A 97 10.90 -17.24 -2.58
C LYS A 97 11.47 -17.80 -1.27
N LYS A 98 12.42 -17.08 -0.64
CA LYS A 98 12.98 -17.45 0.66
C LYS A 98 11.94 -17.41 1.78
N THR A 99 11.06 -16.42 1.78
CA THR A 99 9.99 -16.29 2.78
C THR A 99 8.93 -17.37 2.56
N ALA A 100 8.46 -17.55 1.33
CA ALA A 100 7.51 -18.60 0.97
C ALA A 100 8.07 -20.02 1.19
N SER A 101 9.39 -20.24 1.11
CA SER A 101 9.99 -21.55 1.41
C SER A 101 9.77 -22.01 2.85
N LYS A 102 9.46 -21.09 3.78
CA LYS A 102 9.10 -21.41 5.16
C LYS A 102 7.69 -21.99 5.29
N LEU A 103 6.85 -21.84 4.25
CA LEU A 103 5.48 -22.32 4.24
C LEU A 103 5.41 -23.80 3.80
N PRO A 104 4.62 -24.63 4.50
CA PRO A 104 4.61 -26.08 4.35
C PRO A 104 4.05 -26.59 3.02
N ASN A 105 3.05 -25.94 2.42
CA ASN A 105 2.34 -26.45 1.24
C ASN A 105 2.12 -25.38 0.15
N ILE A 106 1.74 -25.83 -1.05
CA ILE A 106 1.58 -24.97 -2.22
C ILE A 106 0.37 -24.03 -2.12
N CYS A 107 -0.68 -24.41 -1.39
CA CYS A 107 -1.86 -23.57 -1.23
C CYS A 107 -1.53 -22.35 -0.35
N GLU A 108 -0.84 -22.55 0.78
CA GLU A 108 -0.37 -21.46 1.66
C GLU A 108 0.60 -20.53 0.94
N LYS A 109 1.52 -21.06 0.13
CA LYS A 109 2.43 -20.23 -0.70
C LYS A 109 1.65 -19.36 -1.68
N ARG A 110 0.61 -19.89 -2.31
CA ARG A 110 -0.22 -19.14 -3.27
C ARG A 110 -1.02 -18.04 -2.57
N GLU A 111 -1.60 -18.31 -1.41
CA GLU A 111 -2.29 -17.29 -0.60
C GLU A 111 -1.33 -16.20 -0.16
N PHE A 112 -0.17 -16.58 0.37
CA PHE A 112 0.89 -15.65 0.73
C PHE A 112 1.31 -14.76 -0.44
N TYR A 113 1.50 -15.32 -1.65
CA TYR A 113 1.82 -14.52 -2.83
C TYR A 113 0.72 -13.53 -3.21
N ARG A 114 -0.55 -13.93 -3.10
CA ARG A 114 -1.69 -13.02 -3.30
C ARG A 114 -1.64 -11.87 -2.28
N ASP A 115 -1.39 -12.18 -1.02
CA ASP A 115 -1.32 -11.18 0.05
C ASP A 115 -0.12 -10.23 -0.08
N LEU A 116 1.02 -10.71 -0.58
CA LEU A 116 2.17 -9.85 -0.92
C LEU A 116 1.83 -8.90 -2.08
N ALA A 117 1.23 -9.42 -3.16
CA ALA A 117 0.83 -8.59 -4.30
C ALA A 117 -0.19 -7.52 -3.89
N SER A 118 -1.16 -7.88 -3.05
CA SER A 118 -2.12 -6.90 -2.49
C SER A 118 -1.47 -5.91 -1.53
N ALA A 119 -0.41 -6.29 -0.79
CA ALA A 119 0.34 -5.33 0.01
C ALA A 119 1.08 -4.30 -0.87
N ALA A 120 1.62 -4.73 -2.01
CA ALA A 120 2.18 -3.82 -3.02
C ALA A 120 1.12 -2.91 -3.64
N GLU A 121 -0.06 -3.44 -3.99
CA GLU A 121 -1.19 -2.64 -4.49
C GLU A 121 -1.65 -1.58 -3.47
N SER A 122 -1.58 -1.89 -2.17
CA SER A 122 -1.89 -0.93 -1.11
C SER A 122 -0.89 0.23 -1.00
N GLY A 123 0.29 0.09 -1.61
CA GLY A 123 1.43 0.99 -1.47
C GLY A 123 2.16 0.89 -0.13
N TRP A 124 1.90 -0.14 0.70
CA TRP A 124 2.57 -0.40 1.98
C TRP A 124 3.31 -1.75 1.99
N ASP A 125 4.18 -1.97 1.03
CA ASP A 125 5.01 -3.17 0.83
C ASP A 125 6.36 -3.08 1.55
N PHE A 126 6.62 -3.74 2.67
CA PHE A 126 5.66 -4.39 3.55
C PHE A 126 5.58 -3.65 4.88
N SER A 127 4.61 -4.03 5.70
CA SER A 127 4.33 -3.42 7.00
C SER A 127 3.71 -4.44 7.95
N SER A 128 4.02 -4.31 9.23
CA SER A 128 3.35 -4.96 10.35
C SER A 128 1.83 -4.81 10.31
N ARG A 129 1.34 -3.73 9.69
CA ARG A 129 -0.09 -3.46 9.44
C ARG A 129 -0.82 -4.65 8.81
N TRP A 130 -0.14 -5.42 7.95
CA TRP A 130 -0.73 -6.53 7.22
C TRP A 130 -0.46 -7.90 7.85
N MET A 131 0.32 -7.99 8.92
CA MET A 131 0.89 -9.24 9.44
C MET A 131 0.20 -9.67 10.75
N ARG A 132 -0.28 -10.93 10.83
CA ARG A 132 -0.81 -11.47 12.10
C ARG A 132 0.28 -11.53 13.18
N ASN A 133 1.53 -11.76 12.79
CA ASN A 133 2.74 -11.63 13.61
C ASN A 133 3.70 -10.65 12.94
N GLU A 134 3.95 -9.51 13.57
CA GLU A 134 4.74 -8.39 13.02
C GLU A 134 6.19 -8.73 12.70
N SER A 135 6.74 -9.76 13.34
CA SER A 135 8.10 -10.23 13.10
C SER A 135 8.21 -11.24 11.96
N ASP A 136 7.09 -11.68 11.39
CA ASP A 136 7.03 -12.75 10.42
C ASP A 136 6.18 -12.36 9.20
N LEU A 137 6.88 -11.97 8.14
CA LEU A 137 6.30 -11.62 6.85
C LEU A 137 5.40 -12.74 6.29
N THR A 138 5.65 -14.02 6.60
CA THR A 138 4.80 -15.14 6.13
C THR A 138 3.36 -15.05 6.62
N THR A 139 3.11 -14.27 7.68
CA THR A 139 1.79 -14.08 8.27
C THR A 139 1.01 -12.88 7.70
N THR A 140 1.49 -12.34 6.58
CA THR A 140 0.81 -11.28 5.81
C THR A 140 -0.54 -11.79 5.30
N THR A 141 -1.60 -11.03 5.53
CA THR A 141 -2.99 -11.42 5.23
C THR A 141 -3.78 -10.24 4.65
N THR A 142 -3.13 -9.44 3.80
CA THR A 142 -3.65 -8.18 3.26
C THR A 142 -5.06 -8.31 2.68
N THR A 143 -5.36 -9.40 1.96
CA THR A 143 -6.67 -9.66 1.34
C THR A 143 -7.80 -9.95 2.34
N SER A 144 -7.46 -10.17 3.62
CA SER A 144 -8.42 -10.34 4.71
C SER A 144 -8.56 -9.08 5.57
N ILE A 145 -7.99 -7.96 5.15
CA ILE A 145 -8.03 -6.69 5.88
C ILE A 145 -8.81 -5.69 5.02
N VAL A 146 -9.75 -4.99 5.64
CA VAL A 146 -10.48 -3.87 5.03
C VAL A 146 -9.76 -2.58 5.45
N PRO A 147 -8.99 -1.93 4.54
CA PRO A 147 -8.15 -0.81 4.93
C PRO A 147 -8.95 0.49 5.03
N VAL A 148 -8.73 1.24 6.12
CA VAL A 148 -9.44 2.50 6.36
C VAL A 148 -9.06 3.58 5.36
N ASP A 149 -7.80 3.67 4.98
CA ASP A 149 -7.26 4.64 4.03
C ASP A 149 -7.79 4.42 2.62
N LEU A 150 -7.80 3.18 2.12
CA LEU A 150 -8.42 2.84 0.83
C LEU A 150 -9.89 3.27 0.79
N ASN A 151 -10.67 2.92 1.82
CA ASN A 151 -12.07 3.32 1.88
C ASN A 151 -12.24 4.84 1.95
N LYS A 152 -11.26 5.54 2.54
CA LYS A 152 -11.27 6.99 2.53
C LYS A 152 -11.01 7.58 1.15
N PHE A 153 -10.07 7.03 0.41
CA PHE A 153 -9.79 7.46 -0.97
C PHE A 153 -11.00 7.22 -1.87
N LEU A 154 -11.67 6.08 -1.72
CA LEU A 154 -12.91 5.78 -2.45
C LEU A 154 -14.03 6.78 -2.10
N LEU A 155 -14.19 7.15 -0.83
CA LEU A 155 -15.16 8.17 -0.43
C LEU A 155 -14.84 9.53 -1.07
N LYS A 156 -13.57 9.95 -1.05
CA LYS A 156 -13.17 11.22 -1.68
C LYS A 156 -13.42 11.19 -3.20
N MET A 157 -13.11 10.08 -3.85
CA MET A 157 -13.37 9.88 -5.29
C MET A 157 -14.87 9.98 -5.60
N GLU A 158 -15.74 9.36 -4.79
CA GLU A 158 -17.20 9.45 -4.98
C GLU A 158 -17.69 10.89 -4.85
N LEU A 159 -17.22 11.63 -3.84
CA LEU A 159 -17.54 13.05 -3.65
C LEU A 159 -17.06 13.91 -4.83
N ASP A 160 -15.84 13.66 -5.33
CA ASP A 160 -15.27 14.41 -6.45
C ASP A 160 -16.01 14.13 -7.76
N ILE A 161 -16.41 12.89 -8.01
CA ILE A 161 -17.23 12.55 -9.17
C ILE A 161 -18.58 13.26 -9.10
N ALA A 162 -19.24 13.27 -7.93
CA ALA A 162 -20.49 13.99 -7.75
C ALA A 162 -20.32 15.51 -7.98
N PHE A 163 -19.24 16.10 -7.47
CA PHE A 163 -18.92 17.52 -7.66
C PHE A 163 -18.67 17.85 -9.14
N LEU A 164 -17.82 17.10 -9.83
CA LEU A 164 -17.52 17.32 -11.25
C LEU A 164 -18.74 17.09 -12.14
N ALA A 165 -19.53 16.05 -11.86
CA ALA A 165 -20.79 15.79 -12.56
C ALA A 165 -21.78 16.96 -12.42
N ASN A 166 -21.85 17.56 -11.23
CA ASN A 166 -22.71 18.72 -11.00
C ASN A 166 -22.26 19.94 -11.84
N ILE A 167 -20.95 20.17 -11.98
CA ILE A 167 -20.40 21.25 -12.81
C ILE A 167 -20.81 21.10 -14.28
N ILE A 168 -20.81 19.87 -14.80
CA ILE A 168 -21.14 19.60 -16.22
C ILE A 168 -22.64 19.32 -16.46
N GLY A 169 -23.48 19.36 -15.42
CA GLY A 169 -24.93 19.17 -15.53
C GLY A 169 -25.40 17.72 -15.61
N GLU A 170 -24.58 16.74 -15.22
CA GLU A 170 -24.89 15.31 -15.26
C GLU A 170 -25.66 14.84 -14.00
N SER A 171 -26.92 15.26 -13.87
CA SER A 171 -27.76 15.04 -12.68
C SER A 171 -27.88 13.57 -12.25
N SER A 172 -27.86 12.62 -13.19
CA SER A 172 -27.93 11.19 -12.87
C SER A 172 -26.68 10.68 -12.16
N LEU A 173 -25.50 11.16 -12.57
CA LEU A 173 -24.22 10.83 -11.92
C LEU A 173 -24.12 11.51 -10.55
N VAL A 174 -24.59 12.75 -10.43
CA VAL A 174 -24.67 13.44 -9.13
C VAL A 174 -25.46 12.62 -8.13
N ALA A 175 -26.68 12.20 -8.48
CA ALA A 175 -27.53 11.40 -7.59
C ALA A 175 -26.85 10.08 -7.20
N ARG A 176 -26.32 9.33 -8.17
CA ARG A 176 -25.68 8.03 -7.95
C ARG A 176 -24.46 8.13 -7.03
N PHE A 177 -23.55 9.08 -7.29
CA PHE A 177 -22.31 9.19 -6.52
C PHE A 177 -22.52 9.88 -5.17
N THR A 178 -23.52 10.76 -5.06
CA THR A 178 -23.95 11.27 -3.75
C THR A 178 -24.46 10.13 -2.87
N GLU A 179 -25.34 9.28 -3.38
CA GLU A 179 -25.83 8.11 -2.63
C GLU A 179 -24.70 7.14 -2.26
N ALA A 180 -23.79 6.83 -3.21
CA ALA A 180 -22.64 5.99 -2.94
C ALA A 180 -21.75 6.55 -1.81
N SER A 181 -21.43 7.85 -1.87
CA SER A 181 -20.63 8.53 -0.84
C SER A 181 -21.29 8.50 0.54
N GLN A 182 -22.59 8.74 0.62
CA GLN A 182 -23.35 8.68 1.88
C GLN A 182 -23.37 7.26 2.46
N ASN A 183 -23.54 6.25 1.62
CA ASN A 183 -23.53 4.85 2.05
C ASN A 183 -22.14 4.43 2.53
N ARG A 184 -21.07 4.85 1.84
CA ARG A 184 -19.71 4.60 2.27
C ARG A 184 -19.37 5.30 3.57
N GLU A 185 -19.75 6.56 3.74
CA GLU A 185 -19.54 7.30 4.99
C GLU A 185 -20.22 6.59 6.18
N LYS A 186 -21.48 6.17 6.02
CA LYS A 186 -22.19 5.39 7.05
C LYS A 186 -21.46 4.09 7.38
N ALA A 187 -20.99 3.35 6.36
CA ALA A 187 -20.22 2.13 6.56
C ALA A 187 -18.89 2.40 7.29
N MET A 188 -18.13 3.43 6.88
CA MET A 188 -16.87 3.81 7.53
C MET A 188 -17.07 4.16 9.00
N ASN A 189 -18.13 4.92 9.32
CA ASN A 189 -18.47 5.29 10.70
C ASN A 189 -18.87 4.08 11.55
N SER A 190 -19.40 3.02 10.93
CA SER A 190 -19.82 1.81 11.63
C SER A 190 -18.69 0.79 11.79
N ILE A 191 -17.78 0.71 10.81
CA ILE A 191 -16.76 -0.36 10.73
C ILE A 191 -15.42 0.08 11.30
N PHE A 192 -14.98 1.31 11.00
CA PHE A 192 -13.60 1.74 11.27
C PHE A 192 -13.48 2.63 12.50
N TRP A 193 -14.50 3.43 12.84
CA TRP A 193 -14.41 4.34 13.97
C TRP A 193 -14.33 3.56 15.29
N ASN A 194 -13.30 3.84 16.08
CA ASN A 194 -13.16 3.31 17.43
C ASN A 194 -13.28 4.45 18.45
N ALA A 195 -14.40 4.48 19.18
CA ALA A 195 -14.73 5.58 20.09
C ALA A 195 -13.81 5.64 21.33
N GLU A 196 -13.30 4.49 21.79
CA GLU A 196 -12.38 4.38 22.93
C GLU A 196 -11.02 4.98 22.57
N MET A 197 -10.49 4.62 21.41
CA MET A 197 -9.18 5.08 20.93
C MET A 197 -9.24 6.45 20.24
N GLY A 198 -10.43 6.94 19.90
CA GLY A 198 -10.63 8.23 19.24
C GLY A 198 -9.97 8.32 17.86
N GLN A 199 -9.88 7.20 17.14
CA GLN A 199 -9.26 7.09 15.82
C GLN A 199 -9.98 6.03 14.99
N TRP A 200 -9.67 5.95 13.70
CA TRP A 200 -10.17 4.88 12.85
C TRP A 200 -9.18 3.74 12.77
N LEU A 201 -9.65 2.50 12.65
CA LEU A 201 -8.82 1.31 12.63
C LEU A 201 -9.17 0.46 11.41
N ASP A 202 -8.18 -0.24 10.85
CA ASP A 202 -8.46 -1.26 9.85
C ASP A 202 -9.29 -2.39 10.47
N TYR A 203 -10.18 -2.99 9.68
CA TYR A 203 -11.01 -4.10 10.12
C TYR A 203 -10.51 -5.42 9.53
N TRP A 204 -10.26 -6.41 10.37
CA TRP A 204 -9.76 -7.71 9.93
C TRP A 204 -10.91 -8.70 9.83
N LEU A 205 -11.15 -9.20 8.63
CA LEU A 205 -12.20 -10.17 8.38
C LEU A 205 -11.89 -11.47 9.16
N ALA A 206 -12.87 -11.92 9.93
CA ALA A 206 -12.85 -13.24 10.52
C ALA A 206 -12.85 -14.33 9.44
N ASN A 207 -12.12 -15.43 9.67
CA ASN A 207 -12.23 -16.63 8.84
C ASN A 207 -13.62 -17.24 9.05
N SER A 208 -14.55 -16.89 8.17
CA SER A 208 -15.88 -17.53 8.14
C SER A 208 -15.73 -18.93 7.54
N ASN A 209 -15.75 -19.95 8.41
CA ASN A 209 -15.93 -21.35 8.01
C ASN A 209 -17.41 -21.70 7.78
N THR A 210 -18.32 -20.73 7.83
CA THR A 210 -19.76 -20.96 7.76
C THR A 210 -20.27 -20.58 6.37
N SER A 211 -20.66 -21.60 5.60
CA SER A 211 -21.25 -21.51 4.26
C SER A 211 -22.65 -20.87 4.22
N GLU A 212 -23.07 -20.17 5.27
CA GLU A 212 -24.35 -19.49 5.34
C GLU A 212 -24.16 -18.00 5.08
N VAL A 213 -24.97 -17.46 4.16
CA VAL A 213 -25.02 -16.04 3.81
C VAL A 213 -25.73 -15.31 4.94
N ASP A 214 -25.06 -15.21 6.09
CA ASP A 214 -25.55 -14.42 7.21
C ASP A 214 -25.01 -12.99 7.13
N ILE A 215 -25.84 -12.06 7.56
CA ILE A 215 -25.49 -10.64 7.74
C ILE A 215 -24.20 -10.58 8.54
N TYR A 216 -23.11 -10.11 7.91
CA TYR A 216 -21.83 -9.98 8.59
C TYR A 216 -21.97 -8.99 9.75
N LYS A 217 -21.77 -9.48 10.98
CA LYS A 217 -21.79 -8.65 12.19
C LYS A 217 -20.39 -8.11 12.44
N TRP A 218 -20.26 -6.80 12.45
CA TRP A 218 -19.02 -6.11 12.80
C TRP A 218 -18.82 -6.16 14.31
N GLU A 219 -17.64 -6.63 14.74
CA GLU A 219 -17.29 -6.69 16.15
C GLU A 219 -15.97 -5.95 16.39
N ASP A 220 -15.95 -5.08 17.40
CA ASP A 220 -14.78 -4.24 17.74
C ASP A 220 -13.51 -5.07 18.00
N LEU A 221 -13.65 -6.35 18.38
CA LEU A 221 -12.52 -7.25 18.62
C LEU A 221 -11.72 -7.56 17.34
N HIS A 222 -12.34 -7.38 16.17
CA HIS A 222 -11.72 -7.60 14.86
C HIS A 222 -11.05 -6.34 14.29
N GLN A 223 -11.19 -5.19 14.95
CA GLN A 223 -10.39 -4.01 14.61
C GLN A 223 -8.94 -4.19 15.06
N ASN A 224 -7.99 -3.79 14.21
CA ASN A 224 -6.60 -3.77 14.61
C ASN A 224 -6.32 -2.58 15.53
N LYS A 225 -6.30 -2.82 16.84
CA LYS A 225 -6.13 -1.80 17.88
C LYS A 225 -4.72 -1.20 18.00
N LYS A 226 -3.85 -1.41 16.99
CA LYS A 226 -2.55 -0.75 16.91
C LYS A 226 -2.67 0.62 16.24
N SER A 227 -1.74 1.50 16.55
CA SER A 227 -1.69 2.83 15.94
C SER A 227 -0.85 2.82 14.67
N PHE A 228 -1.49 3.16 13.55
CA PHE A 228 -0.89 3.34 12.25
C PHE A 228 -1.15 4.77 11.75
N ALA A 229 -0.27 5.33 10.92
CA ALA A 229 -0.51 6.62 10.29
C ALA A 229 -1.81 6.63 9.46
N SER A 230 -2.16 5.51 8.82
CA SER A 230 -3.41 5.32 8.06
C SER A 230 -4.67 5.59 8.89
N ASN A 231 -4.63 5.33 10.20
CA ASN A 231 -5.74 5.56 11.13
C ASN A 231 -6.21 7.02 11.14
N PHE A 232 -5.36 7.96 10.73
CA PHE A 232 -5.63 9.40 10.75
C PHE A 232 -5.95 9.99 9.37
N VAL A 233 -5.82 9.19 8.30
CA VAL A 233 -6.18 9.58 6.92
C VAL A 233 -7.66 10.03 6.81
N PRO A 234 -8.62 9.45 7.54
CA PRO A 234 -10.01 9.90 7.47
C PRO A 234 -10.26 11.38 7.77
N LEU A 235 -9.35 12.08 8.45
CA LEU A 235 -9.47 13.53 8.65
C LEU A 235 -9.37 14.36 7.38
N TRP A 236 -8.81 13.81 6.29
CA TRP A 236 -8.49 14.56 5.08
C TRP A 236 -9.72 15.10 4.31
N THR A 237 -10.92 14.55 4.50
CA THR A 237 -12.12 15.05 3.80
C THR A 237 -12.82 16.17 4.55
N GLU A 238 -13.49 17.03 3.77
CA GLU A 238 -14.27 18.18 4.26
C GLU A 238 -15.35 17.85 5.29
N LEU A 239 -15.91 16.64 5.28
CA LEU A 239 -16.93 16.20 6.24
C LEU A 239 -16.49 16.35 7.71
N PHE A 240 -15.20 16.19 8.01
CA PHE A 240 -14.67 16.32 9.37
C PHE A 240 -14.27 17.75 9.74
N ARG A 241 -14.29 18.70 8.79
CA ARG A 241 -13.96 20.11 9.04
C ARG A 241 -14.89 20.73 10.09
N SER A 242 -16.17 20.36 10.08
CA SER A 242 -17.19 20.89 10.99
C SER A 242 -17.37 20.10 12.29
N ASP A 243 -16.94 18.83 12.34
CA ASP A 243 -17.08 18.01 13.54
C ASP A 243 -15.94 18.26 14.53
N LYS A 244 -16.12 19.29 15.36
CA LYS A 244 -15.14 19.71 16.37
C LYS A 244 -14.90 18.64 17.44
N ILE A 245 -15.92 17.88 17.84
CA ILE A 245 -15.81 16.90 18.93
C ILE A 245 -14.98 15.70 18.48
N THR A 246 -15.31 15.13 17.31
CA THR A 246 -14.53 14.03 16.74
C THR A 246 -13.11 14.50 16.46
N THR A 247 -12.93 15.70 15.90
CA THR A 247 -11.59 16.24 15.64
C THR A 247 -10.77 16.37 16.92
N GLN A 248 -11.33 16.87 18.03
CA GLN A 248 -10.62 16.95 19.31
C GLN A 248 -10.13 15.59 19.79
N LYS A 249 -10.99 14.56 19.69
CA LYS A 249 -10.62 13.17 20.05
C LYS A 249 -9.46 12.67 19.19
N VAL A 250 -9.50 12.94 17.88
CA VAL A 250 -8.46 12.49 16.95
C VAL A 250 -7.13 13.22 17.18
N VAL A 251 -7.15 14.54 17.44
CA VAL A 251 -5.94 15.30 17.83
C VAL A 251 -5.29 14.67 19.07
N GLN A 252 -6.10 14.42 20.10
CA GLN A 252 -5.60 13.83 21.34
C GLN A 252 -5.09 12.40 21.13
N SER A 253 -5.78 11.62 20.31
CA SER A 253 -5.38 10.27 19.92
C SER A 253 -4.02 10.28 19.20
N LEU A 254 -3.82 11.15 18.21
CA LEU A 254 -2.54 11.26 17.51
C LEU A 254 -1.41 11.70 18.46
N ARG A 255 -1.65 12.69 19.31
CA ARG A 255 -0.66 13.16 20.30
C ARG A 255 -0.21 12.07 21.27
N SER A 256 -1.14 11.20 21.69
CA SER A 256 -0.87 10.12 22.65
C SER A 256 -0.46 8.80 21.99
N SER A 257 -0.60 8.67 20.67
CA SER A 257 -0.32 7.43 19.92
C SER A 257 1.15 7.00 19.92
N GLY A 258 2.09 7.92 20.17
CA GLY A 258 3.52 7.67 19.94
C GLY A 258 3.96 7.78 18.48
N LEU A 259 3.06 8.03 17.53
CA LEU A 259 3.43 8.23 16.11
C LEU A 259 4.10 9.58 15.87
N LEU A 260 3.82 10.60 16.69
CA LEU A 260 4.49 11.90 16.59
C LEU A 260 5.91 11.81 17.12
N GLN A 261 6.87 12.00 16.22
CA GLN A 261 8.30 11.86 16.45
C GLN A 261 9.03 13.19 16.17
N PRO A 262 10.30 13.35 16.57
CA PRO A 262 11.05 14.59 16.38
C PRO A 262 11.13 15.08 14.92
N ALA A 263 11.14 14.16 13.96
CA ALA A 263 11.24 14.43 12.53
C ALA A 263 9.96 14.11 11.75
N GLY A 264 8.78 14.11 12.40
CA GLY A 264 7.48 13.98 11.74
C GLY A 264 6.63 12.85 12.31
N ILE A 265 5.87 12.15 11.46
CA ILE A 265 4.97 11.07 11.85
C ILE A 265 5.56 9.70 11.45
N ALA A 266 5.68 8.76 12.38
CA ALA A 266 6.04 7.38 12.08
C ALA A 266 4.88 6.67 11.36
N MET A 267 5.19 5.65 10.54
CA MET A 267 4.12 4.88 9.88
C MET A 267 3.40 3.95 10.85
N THR A 268 4.16 3.30 11.73
CA THR A 268 3.71 2.38 12.77
C THR A 268 4.56 2.58 14.02
N LEU A 269 4.31 1.81 15.08
CA LEU A 269 5.16 1.76 16.28
C LEU A 269 6.07 0.52 16.32
N SER A 270 5.93 -0.38 15.34
CA SER A 270 6.58 -1.69 15.34
C SER A 270 7.87 -1.61 14.52
N ASN A 271 9.01 -1.95 15.14
CA ASN A 271 10.31 -1.95 14.46
C ASN A 271 10.63 -3.34 13.90
N THR A 272 10.07 -3.64 12.73
CA THR A 272 10.12 -4.97 12.10
C THR A 272 11.27 -5.12 11.10
N GLY A 273 11.92 -4.01 10.73
CA GLY A 273 12.85 -3.93 9.60
C GLY A 273 12.16 -3.77 8.23
N GLN A 274 10.82 -3.79 8.18
CA GLN A 274 10.08 -3.48 6.96
C GLN A 274 10.07 -1.97 6.68
N GLN A 275 9.95 -1.57 5.41
CA GLN A 275 10.12 -0.17 5.03
C GLN A 275 8.93 0.73 5.42
N TRP A 276 7.72 0.18 5.53
CA TRP A 276 6.52 0.90 5.96
C TRP A 276 6.24 0.74 7.46
N ASP A 277 7.29 0.53 8.25
CA ASP A 277 7.26 0.37 9.71
C ASP A 277 8.20 1.35 10.43
N PHE A 278 8.09 1.44 11.75
CA PHE A 278 9.00 2.23 12.57
C PHE A 278 10.47 1.82 12.31
N PRO A 279 11.44 2.75 12.23
CA PRO A 279 11.35 4.19 12.52
C PRO A 279 11.02 5.05 11.31
N ASN A 280 10.62 4.46 10.20
CA ASN A 280 10.40 5.23 8.98
C ASN A 280 9.14 6.07 9.07
N GLY A 281 9.18 7.18 8.36
CA GLY A 281 7.97 7.84 7.94
C GLY A 281 8.07 8.33 6.51
N TRP A 282 6.92 8.35 5.83
CA TRP A 282 6.82 8.60 4.41
C TRP A 282 6.08 9.91 4.11
N PRO A 283 6.55 10.71 3.13
CA PRO A 283 5.89 11.96 2.71
C PRO A 283 4.37 11.90 2.47
N PRO A 284 3.82 10.92 1.71
CA PRO A 284 2.43 10.99 1.26
C PRO A 284 1.41 11.01 2.41
N LEU A 285 1.50 10.08 3.37
CA LEU A 285 0.53 10.05 4.47
C LEU A 285 0.70 11.20 5.44
N LYS A 286 1.93 11.67 5.63
CA LYS A 286 2.18 12.87 6.45
C LYS A 286 1.46 14.06 5.86
N HIS A 287 1.59 14.26 4.54
CA HIS A 287 0.92 15.36 3.85
C HIS A 287 -0.60 15.27 4.02
N ILE A 288 -1.19 14.10 3.78
CA ILE A 288 -2.64 13.86 3.94
C ILE A 288 -3.12 14.19 5.37
N ILE A 289 -2.38 13.73 6.38
CA ILE A 289 -2.72 13.97 7.80
C ILE A 289 -2.58 15.46 8.15
N ILE A 290 -1.49 16.10 7.73
CA ILE A 290 -1.24 17.54 7.95
C ILE A 290 -2.33 18.38 7.30
N GLU A 291 -2.66 18.10 6.03
CA GLU A 291 -3.70 18.80 5.27
C GLU A 291 -5.09 18.62 5.92
N GLY A 292 -5.41 17.41 6.39
CA GLY A 292 -6.66 17.15 7.11
C GLY A 292 -6.80 17.99 8.39
N PHE A 293 -5.74 18.07 9.20
CA PHE A 293 -5.75 18.90 10.39
C PHE A 293 -5.76 20.41 10.07
N ALA A 294 -5.00 20.84 9.06
CA ALA A 294 -4.89 22.24 8.66
C ALA A 294 -6.23 22.83 8.22
N ARG A 295 -7.06 22.00 7.57
CA ARG A 295 -8.41 22.37 7.13
C ARG A 295 -9.46 22.28 8.23
N SER A 296 -9.14 21.79 9.43
CA SER A 296 -10.11 21.68 10.52
C SER A 296 -10.71 23.04 10.93
N GLY A 297 -11.99 23.05 11.29
CA GLY A 297 -12.65 24.19 11.91
C GLY A 297 -12.20 24.47 13.35
N LEU A 298 -11.46 23.57 13.99
CA LEU A 298 -10.93 23.72 15.34
C LEU A 298 -9.53 24.35 15.34
N GLU A 299 -9.32 25.40 16.13
CA GLU A 299 -8.03 26.11 16.19
C GLU A 299 -6.89 25.24 16.74
N GLU A 300 -7.15 24.48 17.81
CA GLU A 300 -6.17 23.55 18.38
C GLU A 300 -5.70 22.51 17.35
N ALA A 301 -6.62 22.01 16.51
CA ALA A 301 -6.30 21.09 15.45
C ALA A 301 -5.41 21.73 14.37
N ARG A 302 -5.48 23.04 14.16
CA ARG A 302 -4.64 23.77 13.19
C ARG A 302 -3.24 24.11 13.71
N ALA A 303 -2.98 24.02 15.02
CA ALA A 303 -1.65 24.26 15.59
C ALA A 303 -0.71 23.05 15.39
N LEU A 304 -1.23 21.85 15.55
CA LEU A 304 -0.49 20.60 15.36
C LEU A 304 0.14 20.43 13.96
N PRO A 305 -0.56 20.63 12.83
CA PRO A 305 0.00 20.45 11.49
C PRO A 305 1.17 21.40 11.20
N LYS A 306 1.16 22.62 11.76
CA LYS A 306 2.29 23.57 11.63
C LYS A 306 3.56 23.03 12.27
N ASP A 307 3.46 22.50 13.48
CA ASP A 307 4.60 21.88 14.17
C ASP A 307 5.14 20.67 13.39
N ILE A 308 4.26 19.79 12.92
CA ILE A 308 4.65 18.62 12.12
C ILE A 308 5.31 19.06 10.79
N ALA A 309 4.76 20.07 10.12
CA ALA A 309 5.31 20.62 8.88
C ALA A 309 6.72 21.19 9.09
N VAL A 310 6.94 21.96 10.16
CA VAL A 310 8.26 22.50 10.53
C VAL A 310 9.27 21.36 10.76
N ARG A 311 8.89 20.33 11.53
CA ARG A 311 9.74 19.15 11.77
C ARG A 311 10.11 18.45 10.46
N TRP A 312 9.15 18.32 9.55
CA TRP A 312 9.33 17.64 8.27
C TRP A 312 10.22 18.44 7.31
N ILE A 313 9.92 19.72 7.10
CA ILE A 313 10.69 20.62 6.24
C ILE A 313 12.15 20.68 6.72
N ARG A 314 12.36 20.90 8.02
CA ARG A 314 13.70 20.90 8.65
C ARG A 314 14.46 19.61 8.37
N THR A 315 13.83 18.46 8.58
CA THR A 315 14.44 17.14 8.36
C THR A 315 14.88 16.96 6.91
N ASN A 316 14.01 17.32 5.95
CA ASN A 316 14.33 17.23 4.53
C ASN A 316 15.46 18.21 4.14
N TYR A 317 15.42 19.44 4.65
CA TYR A 317 16.44 20.45 4.40
C TYR A 317 17.82 20.00 4.89
N VAL A 318 17.92 19.52 6.13
CA VAL A 318 19.21 19.11 6.70
C VAL A 318 19.78 17.88 5.99
N ALA A 319 18.93 16.92 5.63
CA ALA A 319 19.34 15.79 4.79
C ALA A 319 19.91 16.29 3.45
N TYR A 320 19.16 17.14 2.74
CA TYR A 320 19.58 17.71 1.47
C TYR A 320 20.88 18.50 1.58
N LYS A 321 21.04 19.34 2.60
CA LYS A 321 22.27 20.12 2.84
C LYS A 321 23.48 19.24 3.09
N LYS A 322 23.29 18.10 3.76
CA LYS A 322 24.38 17.17 4.09
C LYS A 322 24.79 16.31 2.91
N THR A 323 23.84 15.86 2.10
CA THR A 323 24.07 14.78 1.12
C THR A 323 23.87 15.21 -0.33
N GLY A 324 23.31 16.39 -0.57
CA GLY A 324 22.94 16.88 -1.89
C GLY A 324 21.64 16.27 -2.44
N ALA A 325 20.92 15.47 -1.65
CA ALA A 325 19.73 14.75 -2.11
C ALA A 325 18.61 14.69 -1.05
N MET A 326 17.38 14.63 -1.54
CA MET A 326 16.20 14.26 -0.73
C MET A 326 15.93 12.77 -0.85
N TYR A 327 15.46 12.14 0.22
CA TYR A 327 15.22 10.70 0.28
C TYR A 327 13.75 10.34 0.03
N GLU A 328 13.54 9.11 -0.43
CA GLU A 328 12.22 8.47 -0.49
C GLU A 328 11.49 8.49 0.85
N LYS A 329 12.21 8.17 1.93
CA LYS A 329 11.71 8.00 3.30
C LYS A 329 12.77 8.43 4.32
N TYR A 330 12.32 8.79 5.52
CA TYR A 330 13.19 9.34 6.57
C TYR A 330 12.98 8.60 7.89
N ASP A 331 14.05 8.45 8.67
CA ASP A 331 13.98 8.03 10.07
C ASP A 331 13.38 9.18 10.87
N VAL A 332 12.15 9.03 11.36
CA VAL A 332 11.45 10.11 12.04
C VAL A 332 11.93 10.34 13.47
N THR A 333 12.80 9.48 14.00
CA THR A 333 13.39 9.66 15.34
C THR A 333 14.53 10.67 15.34
N LYS A 334 15.15 10.91 14.16
CA LYS A 334 16.35 11.73 14.01
C LYS A 334 16.23 12.71 12.86
N CYS A 335 16.37 13.99 13.19
CA CYS A 335 16.34 15.07 12.22
C CYS A 335 17.46 14.91 11.17
N GLY A 336 17.11 14.98 9.88
CA GLY A 336 18.03 14.84 8.75
C GLY A 336 18.47 13.40 8.40
N ALA A 337 17.95 12.38 9.08
CA ALA A 337 18.35 11.00 8.84
C ALA A 337 17.49 10.33 7.74
N ALA A 338 18.16 9.64 6.80
CA ALA A 338 17.48 8.79 5.83
C ALA A 338 16.85 7.58 6.53
N GLY A 339 15.68 7.17 6.03
CA GLY A 339 15.03 5.93 6.47
C GLY A 339 15.71 4.70 5.85
N GLY A 340 15.30 3.51 6.28
CA GLY A 340 15.88 2.24 5.83
C GLY A 340 14.85 1.11 5.77
N GLY A 341 15.32 -0.13 5.82
CA GLY A 341 14.46 -1.32 5.81
C GLY A 341 13.81 -1.61 4.45
N GLY A 342 13.09 -2.72 4.39
CA GLY A 342 12.53 -3.27 3.16
C GLY A 342 13.54 -4.02 2.29
N VAL A 343 13.21 -4.16 1.00
CA VAL A 343 13.96 -4.99 0.04
C VAL A 343 15.10 -4.24 -0.68
N TYR A 344 15.13 -2.91 -0.64
CA TYR A 344 16.14 -2.09 -1.31
C TYR A 344 16.65 -0.93 -0.44
N VAL A 345 17.83 -0.43 -0.79
CA VAL A 345 18.41 0.78 -0.17
C VAL A 345 17.54 2.02 -0.44
N ALA A 346 17.55 2.98 0.47
CA ALA A 346 16.77 4.21 0.33
C ALA A 346 17.11 4.95 -0.98
N GLN A 347 16.08 5.29 -1.75
CA GLN A 347 16.21 5.98 -3.03
C GLN A 347 16.30 7.51 -2.84
N THR A 348 16.89 8.22 -3.82
CA THR A 348 17.17 9.67 -3.76
C THR A 348 16.49 10.47 -4.87
N GLY A 349 16.32 11.78 -4.66
CA GLY A 349 15.68 12.72 -5.59
C GLY A 349 14.15 12.70 -5.57
N PHE A 350 13.56 11.98 -4.61
CA PHE A 350 12.28 11.32 -4.76
C PHE A 350 11.07 12.27 -4.90
N GLY A 351 10.24 12.04 -5.93
CA GLY A 351 9.18 12.96 -6.37
C GLY A 351 8.21 13.41 -5.27
N TRP A 352 7.69 12.49 -4.47
CA TRP A 352 6.77 12.85 -3.38
C TRP A 352 7.43 13.65 -2.26
N ALA A 353 8.75 13.55 -2.08
CA ALA A 353 9.42 14.18 -0.95
C ALA A 353 9.58 15.65 -1.27
N ASN A 354 10.01 15.91 -2.50
CA ASN A 354 10.09 17.24 -3.09
C ASN A 354 8.70 17.89 -3.11
N GLY A 355 7.70 17.18 -3.65
CA GLY A 355 6.32 17.69 -3.76
C GLY A 355 5.71 18.05 -2.41
N VAL A 356 5.86 17.18 -1.40
CA VAL A 356 5.32 17.45 -0.07
C VAL A 356 6.03 18.61 0.61
N VAL A 357 7.36 18.74 0.51
CA VAL A 357 8.06 19.90 1.09
C VAL A 357 7.59 21.20 0.44
N LEU A 358 7.42 21.22 -0.89
CA LEU A 358 6.90 22.39 -1.61
C LEU A 358 5.47 22.74 -1.17
N ALA A 359 4.57 21.76 -1.08
CA ALA A 359 3.20 21.97 -0.63
C ALA A 359 3.14 22.52 0.80
N LEU A 360 3.98 22.00 1.71
CA LEU A 360 4.03 22.49 3.09
C LEU A 360 4.63 23.90 3.18
N LEU A 361 5.61 24.25 2.36
CA LEU A 361 6.15 25.61 2.29
C LEU A 361 5.14 26.60 1.72
N GLU A 362 4.33 26.19 0.74
CA GLU A 362 3.24 27.01 0.21
C GLU A 362 2.15 27.26 1.27
N GLU A 363 1.73 26.22 1.98
CA GLU A 363 0.65 26.31 2.98
C GLU A 363 1.08 27.03 4.27
N PHE A 364 2.29 26.77 4.76
CA PHE A 364 2.73 27.24 6.09
C PHE A 364 3.89 28.23 6.08
N GLY A 365 4.61 28.34 4.96
CA GLY A 365 5.88 29.07 4.90
C GLY A 365 6.95 28.46 5.81
N TRP A 366 7.97 29.27 6.09
CA TRP A 366 8.96 28.98 7.13
C TRP A 366 8.93 30.10 8.18
N PRO A 367 8.83 29.79 9.49
CA PRO A 367 8.84 30.83 10.53
C PRO A 367 10.17 31.59 10.57
N GLU A 368 10.12 32.92 10.47
CA GLU A 368 11.30 33.79 10.40
C GLU A 368 12.19 33.69 11.64
N ASP A 369 11.59 33.42 12.80
CA ASP A 369 12.24 33.27 14.10
C ASP A 369 12.88 31.90 14.32
N LEU A 370 12.63 30.93 13.44
CA LEU A 370 13.16 29.58 13.56
C LEU A 370 14.37 29.35 12.64
N LYS A 371 15.45 28.82 13.21
CA LYS A 371 16.54 28.24 12.42
C LYS A 371 16.08 26.94 11.75
N ILE A 372 16.45 26.79 10.49
CA ILE A 372 16.11 25.62 9.66
C ILE A 372 17.04 24.42 9.90
N ASP A 373 18.10 24.59 10.68
CA ASP A 373 18.99 23.49 11.04
C ASP A 373 18.39 22.61 12.15
N CYS A 374 18.92 21.39 12.28
CA CYS A 374 18.65 20.53 13.42
C CYS A 374 19.60 20.96 14.56
N TYR A 375 19.06 21.65 15.57
CA TYR A 375 19.73 22.19 16.76
C TYR A 375 20.45 23.55 16.59
#